data_AF-A0A7S0FAT1-F1
#
_entry.id   AF-A0A7S0FAT1-F1
#
_cell.length_a   1.000
_cell.length_b   1.000
_cell.length_c   1.000
_cell.angle_alpha   90.00
_cell.angle_beta   90.00
_cell.angle_gamma   90.00
#
_symmetry.space_group_name_H-M   'P 1'
#
loop_
_entity.id
_entity.type
_entity.pdbx_description
1 polymer ?
#
loop_
_entity_poly.entity_id
_entity_poly.type
_entity_poly.pdbx_seq_one_letter_code
_entity_poly.pdbx_strand_id
1 'polypeptide(L)'
;RGRVAALAGRPGFAIRAYASISDMLGPSGMQSLMGDARFCLVPRGRAAWSVRFFEALWAGCVPVLLSDHFEPPFDALFDISEFVIKWPVARIDDSLVEFLAGVPLAVVERYAAAARR
;
A
#
# COMPACT_ATOMS: atom_id res chain seq x y z
N ARG A 1 6.60 -3.89 -12.96
CA ARG A 1 5.96 -4.36 -14.22
C ARG A 1 4.63 -4.99 -13.85
N GLY A 2 3.53 -4.63 -14.51
CA GLY A 2 2.17 -5.05 -14.14
C GLY A 2 1.21 -3.86 -14.07
N ARG A 3 -0.05 -4.10 -13.75
CA ARG A 3 -1.14 -3.09 -13.79
C ARG A 3 -0.89 -1.87 -12.89
N VAL A 4 -0.11 -2.01 -11.83
CA VAL A 4 0.31 -0.88 -10.97
C VAL A 4 1.09 0.20 -11.74
N ALA A 5 1.79 -0.17 -12.82
CA ALA A 5 2.48 0.80 -13.66
C ALA A 5 1.51 1.76 -14.37
N ALA A 6 0.25 1.38 -14.56
CA ALA A 6 -0.78 2.25 -15.12
C ALA A 6 -1.09 3.46 -14.21
N LEU A 7 -0.71 3.40 -12.93
CA LEU A 7 -0.87 4.51 -11.99
C LEU A 7 0.31 5.50 -12.03
N ALA A 8 1.39 5.20 -12.77
CA ALA A 8 2.56 6.06 -12.81
C ALA A 8 2.22 7.41 -13.50
N GLY A 9 2.67 8.51 -12.90
CA GLY A 9 2.44 9.86 -13.43
C GLY A 9 1.08 10.45 -13.07
N ARG A 10 0.22 9.71 -12.37
CA ARG A 10 -1.07 10.23 -11.90
C ARG A 10 -0.88 11.14 -10.67
N PRO A 11 -1.64 12.24 -10.56
CA PRO A 11 -1.54 13.15 -9.41
C PRO A 11 -1.71 12.39 -8.08
N GLY A 12 -0.82 12.65 -7.13
CA GLY A 12 -0.85 12.01 -5.80
C GLY A 12 -0.26 10.59 -5.74
N PHE A 13 0.23 10.01 -6.85
CA PHE A 13 0.81 8.66 -6.86
C PHE A 13 2.31 8.67 -7.18
N ALA A 14 3.11 8.16 -6.24
CA ALA A 14 4.53 7.91 -6.43
C ALA A 14 4.79 6.44 -6.78
N ILE A 15 4.69 6.08 -8.07
CA ILE A 15 5.01 4.72 -8.54
C ILE A 15 6.46 4.66 -9.02
N ARG A 16 7.32 3.91 -8.32
CA ARG A 16 8.73 3.73 -8.67
C ARG A 16 9.19 2.30 -8.43
N ALA A 17 10.23 1.88 -9.14
CA ALA A 17 10.91 0.63 -8.85
C ALA A 17 11.78 0.77 -7.59
N TYR A 18 11.86 -0.29 -6.78
CA TYR A 18 12.65 -0.30 -5.55
C TYR A 18 14.10 0.13 -5.78
N ALA A 19 14.76 -0.44 -6.80
CA ALA A 19 16.14 -0.09 -7.16
C ALA A 19 16.31 1.42 -7.42
N SER A 20 15.35 2.01 -8.15
CA SER A 20 15.37 3.44 -8.47
C SER A 20 15.18 4.34 -7.24
N ILE A 21 14.41 3.91 -6.23
CA ILE A 21 14.28 4.64 -4.97
C ILE A 21 15.58 4.56 -4.17
N SER A 22 16.16 3.37 -4.08
CA SER A 22 17.43 3.14 -3.37
C SER A 22 18.57 3.97 -3.95
N ASP A 23 18.64 4.09 -5.28
CA ASP A 23 19.66 4.88 -5.96
C ASP A 23 19.47 6.39 -5.78
N MET A 24 18.21 6.87 -5.73
CA MET A 24 17.91 8.31 -5.59
C MET A 24 17.98 8.83 -4.15
N LEU A 25 17.53 8.03 -3.18
CA LEU A 25 17.27 8.50 -1.82
C LEU A 25 18.10 7.75 -0.76
N GLY A 26 18.90 6.76 -1.18
CA GLY A 26 19.70 5.94 -0.28
C GLY A 26 18.88 4.93 0.55
N PRO A 27 19.53 4.25 1.52
CA PRO A 27 18.94 3.12 2.25
C PRO A 27 17.69 3.45 3.09
N SER A 28 17.54 4.70 3.52
CA SER A 28 16.43 5.19 4.35
C SER A 28 15.33 5.91 3.56
N GLY A 29 15.55 6.11 2.26
CA GLY A 29 14.67 6.92 1.41
C GLY A 29 13.27 6.35 1.23
N MET A 30 13.15 5.02 1.24
CA MET A 30 11.87 4.35 1.10
C MET A 30 10.96 4.60 2.31
N GLN A 31 11.53 4.50 3.51
CA GLN A 31 10.79 4.68 4.76
C GLN A 31 10.28 6.12 4.88
N SER A 32 11.07 7.12 4.48
CA SER A 32 10.63 8.52 4.47
C SER A 32 9.48 8.73 3.49
N LEU A 33 9.61 8.25 2.25
CA LEU A 33 8.54 8.37 1.25
C LEU A 33 7.25 7.68 1.69
N MET A 34 7.36 6.51 2.33
CA MET A 34 6.19 5.78 2.82
C MET A 34 5.57 6.45 4.04
N GLY A 35 6.37 7.06 4.92
CA GLY A 35 5.88 7.79 6.09
C GLY A 35 5.10 9.06 5.73
N ASP A 36 5.44 9.69 4.60
CA ASP A 36 4.71 10.87 4.09
C ASP A 36 3.43 10.48 3.30
N ALA A 37 3.27 9.19 2.97
CA ALA A 37 2.14 8.69 2.20
C ALA A 37 0.97 8.27 3.10
N ARG A 38 -0.27 8.63 2.70
CA ARG A 38 -1.49 8.13 3.38
C ARG A 38 -1.74 6.66 3.09
N PHE A 39 -1.46 6.24 1.86
CA PHE A 39 -1.73 4.90 1.35
C PHE A 39 -0.46 4.31 0.75
N CYS A 40 -0.19 3.05 1.06
CA CYS A 40 0.91 2.30 0.46
C CYS A 40 0.38 1.14 -0.37
N LEU A 41 0.70 1.13 -1.67
CA LEU A 41 0.28 0.06 -2.55
C LEU A 41 1.09 -1.21 -2.28
N VAL A 42 0.37 -2.30 -2.03
CA VAL A 42 0.92 -3.63 -1.74
C VAL A 42 0.56 -4.58 -2.88
N PRO A 43 1.29 -4.56 -4.01
CA PRO A 43 1.12 -5.55 -5.05
C PRO A 43 1.56 -6.94 -4.57
N ARG A 44 0.98 -7.96 -5.21
CA ARG A 44 1.39 -9.35 -5.02
C ARG A 44 2.90 -9.52 -5.24
N GLY A 45 3.56 -10.12 -4.25
CA GLY A 45 4.97 -10.51 -4.31
C GLY A 45 5.17 -11.91 -4.91
N ARG A 46 6.38 -12.46 -4.76
CA ARG A 46 6.66 -13.87 -5.10
C ARG A 46 6.17 -14.84 -4.03
N ALA A 47 6.08 -14.40 -2.78
CA ALA A 47 5.55 -15.17 -1.65
C ALA A 47 4.04 -14.90 -1.46
N ALA A 48 3.39 -15.71 -0.60
CA ALA A 48 1.96 -15.58 -0.27
C ALA A 48 1.61 -14.20 0.32
N TRP A 49 2.56 -13.61 1.04
CA TRP A 49 2.52 -12.24 1.55
C TRP A 49 3.63 -11.39 0.93
N SER A 50 3.44 -10.07 0.95
CA SER A 50 4.38 -9.12 0.36
C SER A 50 5.17 -8.43 1.46
N VAL A 51 6.50 -8.33 1.36
CA VAL A 51 7.34 -7.53 2.28
C VAL A 51 6.83 -6.08 2.37
N ARG A 52 6.26 -5.57 1.27
CA ARG A 52 5.63 -4.24 1.20
C ARG A 52 4.48 -4.06 2.20
N PHE A 53 3.81 -5.14 2.60
CA PHE A 53 2.75 -5.09 3.61
C PHE A 53 3.32 -4.65 4.97
N PHE A 54 4.38 -5.32 5.43
CA PHE A 54 5.00 -4.99 6.71
C PHE A 54 5.68 -3.63 6.69
N GLU A 55 6.33 -3.26 5.58
CA GLU A 55 6.91 -1.92 5.44
C GLU A 55 5.84 -0.82 5.49
N ALA A 56 4.65 -1.07 4.92
CA ALA A 56 3.54 -0.13 5.01
C ALA A 56 3.08 0.07 6.46
N LEU A 57 2.91 -1.03 7.20
CA LEU A 57 2.57 -0.99 8.61
C LEU A 57 3.62 -0.23 9.43
N TRP A 58 4.91 -0.51 9.19
CA TRP A 58 6.02 0.14 9.89
C TRP A 58 6.13 1.63 9.59
N ALA A 59 5.82 2.03 8.36
CA ALA A 59 5.79 3.42 7.95
C ALA A 59 4.53 4.16 8.43
N GLY A 60 3.51 3.44 8.92
CA GLY A 60 2.25 4.02 9.40
C GLY A 60 1.30 4.44 8.29
N CYS A 61 1.54 4.02 7.04
CA CYS A 61 0.64 4.25 5.92
C CYS A 61 -0.38 3.11 5.79
N VAL A 62 -1.60 3.42 5.35
CA VAL A 62 -2.66 2.41 5.21
C VAL A 62 -2.34 1.48 4.03
N PRO A 63 -2.22 0.14 4.25
CA PRO A 63 -1.93 -0.79 3.18
C PRO A 63 -3.11 -0.94 2.21
N VAL A 64 -2.84 -0.81 0.91
CA VAL A 64 -3.78 -1.09 -0.18
C VAL A 64 -3.36 -2.38 -0.86
N LEU A 65 -4.06 -3.48 -0.55
CA LEU A 65 -3.77 -4.81 -1.06
C LEU A 65 -4.22 -4.92 -2.51
N LEU A 66 -3.26 -5.03 -3.42
CA LEU A 66 -3.46 -5.21 -4.85
C LEU A 66 -3.18 -6.67 -5.23
N SER A 67 -3.94 -7.57 -4.63
CA SER A 67 -3.86 -9.01 -4.84
C SER A 67 -5.21 -9.65 -4.49
N ASP A 68 -5.78 -10.40 -5.43
CA ASP A 68 -7.06 -11.09 -5.20
C ASP A 68 -6.89 -12.23 -4.18
N HIS A 69 -5.70 -12.83 -4.17
CA HIS A 69 -5.28 -13.94 -3.30
C HIS A 69 -4.16 -13.49 -2.34
N PHE A 70 -4.44 -12.48 -1.51
CA PHE A 70 -3.55 -12.12 -0.40
C PHE A 70 -3.88 -12.99 0.80
N GLU A 71 -2.88 -13.70 1.31
CA GLU A 71 -2.99 -14.50 2.54
C GLU A 71 -2.22 -13.76 3.63
N PRO A 72 -2.91 -13.16 4.62
CA PRO A 72 -2.24 -12.50 5.71
C PRO A 72 -1.42 -13.51 6.52
N PRO A 73 -0.17 -13.18 6.85
CA PRO A 73 0.54 -13.93 7.89
C PRO A 73 -0.26 -13.74 9.18
N PHE A 74 -0.69 -14.84 9.78
CA PHE A 74 -1.50 -14.84 11.01
C PHE A 74 -2.96 -14.37 10.87
N ASP A 75 -3.63 -14.70 9.76
CA ASP A 75 -5.10 -14.57 9.58
C ASP A 75 -5.89 -14.96 10.86
N ALA A 76 -5.51 -16.09 11.47
CA ALA A 76 -6.16 -16.62 12.67
C ALA A 76 -5.96 -15.76 13.95
N LEU A 77 -5.07 -14.77 13.92
CA LEU A 77 -4.74 -13.93 15.09
C LEU A 77 -5.15 -12.46 14.89
N PHE A 78 -5.24 -11.97 13.65
CA PHE A 78 -5.51 -10.56 13.36
C PHE A 78 -6.46 -10.38 12.18
N ASP A 79 -7.59 -9.70 12.43
CA ASP A 79 -8.47 -9.24 11.37
C ASP A 79 -7.87 -8.01 10.68
N ILE A 80 -7.15 -8.26 9.59
CA ILE A 80 -6.51 -7.20 8.80
C ILE A 80 -7.54 -6.26 8.16
N SER A 81 -8.82 -6.65 8.05
CA SER A 81 -9.85 -5.82 7.40
C SER A 81 -10.10 -4.50 8.12
N GLU A 82 -9.72 -4.40 9.41
CA GLU A 82 -9.81 -3.17 10.19
C GLU A 82 -8.80 -2.09 9.79
N PHE A 83 -7.67 -2.49 9.19
CA PHE A 83 -6.54 -1.60 8.92
C PHE A 83 -6.02 -1.63 7.46
N VAL A 84 -6.67 -2.38 6.56
CA VAL A 84 -6.29 -2.48 5.14
C VAL A 84 -7.43 -2.15 4.19
N ILE A 85 -7.08 -1.72 2.97
CA ILE A 85 -8.01 -1.60 1.85
C ILE A 85 -7.70 -2.73 0.87
N LYS A 86 -8.66 -3.63 0.61
CA LYS A 86 -8.52 -4.66 -0.43
C LYS A 86 -9.11 -4.15 -1.74
N TRP A 87 -8.34 -4.21 -2.83
CA TRP A 87 -8.78 -3.76 -4.14
C TRP A 87 -8.58 -4.84 -5.21
N PRO A 88 -9.58 -5.07 -6.09
CA PRO A 88 -9.47 -6.09 -7.13
C PRO A 88 -8.40 -5.73 -8.15
N VAL A 89 -7.53 -6.68 -8.48
CA VAL A 89 -6.45 -6.48 -9.47
C VAL A 89 -7.03 -6.12 -10.85
N ALA A 90 -8.25 -6.60 -11.11
CA ALA A 90 -9.01 -6.31 -12.32
C ALA A 90 -9.21 -4.80 -12.56
N ARG A 91 -9.32 -3.98 -11.50
CA ARG A 91 -9.67 -2.55 -11.55
C ARG A 91 -8.56 -1.62 -11.08
N ILE A 92 -7.29 -1.98 -11.29
CA ILE A 92 -6.16 -1.09 -11.01
C ILE A 92 -6.08 -0.08 -12.16
N ASP A 93 -6.92 0.95 -12.08
CA ASP A 93 -7.14 1.99 -13.10
C ASP A 93 -7.61 3.31 -12.45
N ASP A 94 -8.35 4.14 -13.18
CA ASP A 94 -8.88 5.42 -12.73
C ASP A 94 -9.79 5.32 -11.51
N SER A 95 -10.56 4.24 -11.41
CA SER A 95 -11.47 4.00 -10.29
C SER A 95 -10.75 3.85 -8.94
N LEU A 96 -9.56 3.25 -8.92
CA LEU A 96 -8.76 3.12 -7.70
C LEU A 96 -8.30 4.48 -7.18
N VAL A 97 -7.89 5.37 -8.09
CA VAL A 97 -7.39 6.69 -7.72
C VAL A 97 -8.53 7.58 -7.23
N GLU A 98 -9.67 7.55 -7.93
CA GLU A 98 -10.88 8.26 -7.49
C GLU A 98 -11.33 7.79 -6.11
N PHE A 99 -11.33 6.47 -5.88
CA PHE A 99 -11.64 5.91 -4.58
C PHE A 99 -10.70 6.42 -3.49
N LEU A 100 -9.37 6.27 -3.68
CA LEU A 100 -8.38 6.66 -2.68
C LEU A 100 -8.37 8.18 -2.42
N ALA A 101 -8.61 9.00 -3.44
CA ALA A 101 -8.75 10.44 -3.29
C ALA A 101 -10.02 10.84 -2.50
N GLY A 102 -11.09 10.05 -2.62
CA GLY A 102 -12.35 10.26 -1.92
C GLY A 102 -12.39 9.77 -0.47
N VAL A 103 -11.39 9.02 0.00
CA VAL A 103 -11.35 8.53 1.39
C VAL A 103 -11.12 9.69 2.36
N PRO A 104 -12.04 9.95 3.31
CA PRO A 104 -11.86 11.02 4.30
C PRO A 104 -10.66 10.78 5.21
N LEU A 105 -9.99 11.86 5.62
CA LEU A 105 -8.80 11.76 6.49
C LEU A 105 -9.09 11.00 7.80
N ALA A 106 -10.25 11.24 8.43
CA ALA A 106 -10.67 10.53 9.64
C ALA A 106 -10.76 9.01 9.44
N VAL A 107 -11.07 8.55 8.23
CA VAL A 107 -11.10 7.12 7.90
C VAL A 107 -9.67 6.58 7.81
N VAL A 108 -8.76 7.31 7.17
CA VAL A 108 -7.32 6.97 7.10
C VAL A 108 -6.71 6.87 8.50
N GLU A 109 -6.98 7.84 9.36
CA GLU A 109 -6.50 7.88 10.74
C GLU A 109 -7.01 6.67 11.55
N ARG A 110 -8.28 6.28 11.35
CA ARG A 110 -8.82 5.06 11.96
C ARG A 110 -8.11 3.79 11.50
N TYR A 111 -7.88 3.64 10.20
CA TYR A 111 -7.13 2.49 9.65
C TYR A 111 -5.70 2.46 10.23
N ALA A 112 -5.00 3.60 10.27
CA ALA A 112 -3.65 3.70 10.83
C ALA A 112 -3.60 3.44 12.34
N ALA A 113 -4.60 3.87 13.10
CA ALA A 113 -4.71 3.57 14.53
C ALA A 113 -4.97 2.08 14.79
N ALA A 114 -5.78 1.43 13.96
CA ALA A 114 -6.06 0.00 14.04
C ALA A 114 -4.81 -0.86 13.76
N ALA A 115 -3.96 -0.44 12.81
CA ALA A 115 -2.70 -1.11 12.49
C ALA A 115 -1.65 -1.11 13.62
N ARG A 116 -1.82 -0.26 14.64
CA ARG A 116 -0.88 -0.08 15.77
C ARG A 116 -1.29 -0.84 17.03
N ARG A 117 -2.43 -1.54 17.01
CA ARG A 117 -2.96 -2.29 18.15
C ARG A 117 -2.30 -3.64 18.34
#